data_AF-A0AAJ1V3D6-F1
#
_entry.id   AF-A0AAJ1V3D6-F1
#
_cell.length_a   1.000
_cell.length_b   1.000
_cell.length_c   1.000
_cell.angle_alpha   90.00
_cell.angle_beta   90.00
_cell.angle_gamma   90.00
#
_symmetry.space_group_name_H-M   'P 1'
#
loop_
_entity.id
_entity.type
_entity.pdbx_description
1 polymer ?
#
loop_
_entity_poly.entity_id
_entity_poly.type
_entity_poly.pdbx_seq_one_letter_code
_entity_poly.pdbx_strand_id
1 'polypeptide(L)'
;MKRKLLSFIFMVLLLITSSPLVGFAESKSMIALGSSLSDYQREEILSIFGDKNSQDFLTIDGNKVNEYLNDGTDNSVGIFSSAKVTFHESGYGVNVYILTPENITKVTESMYKNAAIVAGANNVDIEIAAPSQVTGEGALAGVYEIFSKNGLALDSNSIQIAEKQIQIEQFLSENTNLNPSQISRLITEFNLNIINQLEDSEDISESDLRSLLEDILSKNNFDISEEAINQLINHGSDFAKSDSAKDQATKEALEAAMASYEDLDDVFNNEVVVDNGSFKINEVRILNPGEGANYSDKPLLGIWYSFTLNDDEEPTPVDMVWMDHVEVIQDNDPNTINELLMDACPDEEFYESYAVQIKPGGTAENAVGFALDEDLSTPIQLKFYKNNRYDPNSKLAKELILNISGLN
;
A
#
# COMPACT_ATOMS: atom_id res chain seq x y z
N MET A 1 5.96 53.20 -70.21
CA MET A 1 5.37 53.86 -69.03
C MET A 1 4.09 53.13 -68.62
N LYS A 2 3.89 53.01 -67.30
CA LYS A 2 2.70 52.56 -66.55
C LYS A 2 2.56 51.05 -66.27
N ARG A 3 2.95 50.73 -65.02
CA ARG A 3 2.64 49.57 -64.17
C ARG A 3 1.15 49.21 -64.18
N LYS A 4 0.84 47.92 -64.11
CA LYS A 4 -0.33 47.40 -63.38
C LYS A 4 0.05 46.13 -62.61
N LEU A 5 -0.06 46.23 -61.30
CA LEU A 5 -0.09 45.15 -60.31
C LEU A 5 -1.10 44.08 -60.71
N LEU A 6 -0.74 42.80 -60.60
CA LEU A 6 -1.72 41.73 -60.40
C LEU A 6 -1.39 41.04 -59.08
N SER A 7 -2.35 41.15 -58.17
CA SER A 7 -2.33 40.70 -56.78
C SER A 7 -2.36 39.18 -56.70
N PHE A 8 -1.45 38.58 -55.94
CA PHE A 8 -1.44 37.16 -55.60
C PHE A 8 -2.24 36.99 -54.30
N ILE A 9 -3.47 36.48 -54.40
CA ILE A 9 -4.29 36.13 -53.24
C ILE A 9 -3.77 34.80 -52.70
N PHE A 10 -3.10 34.85 -51.56
CA PHE A 10 -2.67 33.68 -50.80
C PHE A 10 -3.88 33.20 -49.97
N MET A 11 -4.59 32.18 -50.47
CA MET A 11 -5.69 31.55 -49.76
C MET A 11 -5.12 30.54 -48.76
N VAL A 12 -4.99 30.96 -47.50
CA VAL A 12 -4.61 30.07 -46.39
C VAL A 12 -5.82 29.19 -46.06
N LEU A 13 -5.70 27.90 -46.38
CA LEU A 13 -6.64 26.86 -45.97
C LEU A 13 -6.31 26.50 -44.50
N LEU A 14 -7.08 27.01 -43.54
CA LEU A 14 -7.03 26.58 -42.15
C LEU A 14 -7.65 25.18 -42.06
N LEU A 15 -6.80 24.16 -42.08
CA LEU A 15 -7.15 22.82 -41.59
C LEU A 15 -7.27 22.92 -40.07
N ILE A 16 -8.48 23.14 -39.58
CA ILE A 16 -8.81 22.86 -38.19
C ILE A 16 -8.82 21.34 -38.09
N THR A 17 -7.67 20.74 -37.78
CA THR A 17 -7.66 19.38 -37.26
C THR A 17 -8.28 19.48 -35.88
N SER A 18 -9.56 19.12 -35.77
CA SER A 18 -10.14 18.77 -34.49
C SER A 18 -9.36 17.56 -33.99
N SER A 19 -8.35 17.80 -33.16
CA SER A 19 -7.86 16.76 -32.26
C SER A 19 -9.10 16.28 -31.50
N PRO A 20 -9.35 14.96 -31.43
CA PRO A 20 -10.38 14.49 -30.52
C PRO A 20 -10.05 15.06 -29.14
N LEU A 21 -11.02 15.69 -28.50
CA LEU A 21 -10.98 15.88 -27.05
C LEU A 21 -10.59 14.51 -26.49
N VAL A 22 -9.47 14.45 -25.78
CA VAL A 22 -9.19 13.32 -24.89
C VAL A 22 -10.30 13.41 -23.85
N GLY A 23 -11.38 12.65 -24.06
CA GLY A 23 -12.28 12.33 -22.97
C GLY A 23 -11.46 11.47 -22.02
N PHE A 24 -11.27 11.93 -20.80
CA PHE A 24 -10.87 11.04 -19.71
C PHE A 24 -11.90 9.90 -19.73
N ALA A 25 -11.45 8.68 -20.02
CA ALA A 25 -12.30 7.52 -19.84
C ALA A 25 -12.71 7.51 -18.36
N GLU A 26 -14.01 7.54 -18.10
CA GLU A 26 -14.54 7.43 -16.74
C GLU A 26 -14.14 6.04 -16.24
N SER A 27 -13.29 5.98 -15.21
CA SER A 27 -12.83 4.71 -14.63
C SER A 27 -14.06 3.95 -14.14
N LYS A 28 -14.15 2.68 -14.52
CA LYS A 28 -15.28 1.84 -14.12
C LYS A 28 -15.10 1.45 -12.66
N SER A 29 -16.02 1.81 -11.78
CA SER A 29 -16.04 1.33 -10.39
C SER A 29 -17.25 0.45 -10.12
N MET A 30 -17.11 -0.48 -9.18
CA MET A 30 -18.21 -1.31 -8.67
C MET A 30 -18.14 -1.41 -7.15
N ILE A 31 -19.30 -1.49 -6.50
CA ILE A 31 -19.44 -1.54 -5.04
C ILE A 31 -20.08 -2.86 -4.64
N ALA A 32 -19.56 -3.48 -3.59
CA ALA A 32 -20.12 -4.65 -2.92
C ALA A 32 -20.37 -4.32 -1.44
N LEU A 33 -21.63 -4.36 -1.03
CA LEU A 33 -22.08 -4.00 0.32
C LEU A 33 -22.43 -5.23 1.15
N GLY A 34 -22.04 -5.20 2.42
CA GLY A 34 -22.45 -6.21 3.39
C GLY A 34 -23.97 -6.26 3.57
N SER A 35 -24.55 -7.46 3.52
CA SER A 35 -26.00 -7.67 3.61
C SER A 35 -26.64 -7.24 4.94
N SER A 36 -25.86 -7.11 6.01
CA SER A 36 -26.35 -6.79 7.36
C SER A 36 -26.32 -5.29 7.68
N LEU A 37 -25.90 -4.45 6.74
CA LEU A 37 -25.96 -3.00 6.86
C LEU A 37 -27.42 -2.52 6.99
N SER A 38 -27.69 -1.72 8.02
CA SER A 38 -28.91 -0.91 8.06
C SER A 38 -28.92 0.14 6.95
N ASP A 39 -30.08 0.73 6.65
CA ASP A 39 -30.17 1.78 5.62
C ASP A 39 -29.26 2.98 5.95
N TYR A 40 -29.15 3.35 7.22
CA TYR A 40 -28.23 4.41 7.67
C TYR A 40 -26.76 4.04 7.44
N GLN A 41 -26.34 2.84 7.85
CA GLN A 41 -24.97 2.39 7.65
C GLN A 41 -24.64 2.20 6.16
N ARG A 42 -25.62 1.84 5.34
CA ARG A 42 -25.47 1.78 3.89
C ARG A 42 -25.15 3.15 3.31
N GLU A 43 -25.93 4.18 3.68
CA GLU A 43 -25.68 5.56 3.24
C GLU A 43 -24.33 6.09 3.72
N GLU A 44 -23.92 5.73 4.94
CA GLU A 44 -22.61 6.06 5.50
C GLU A 44 -21.48 5.45 4.67
N ILE A 45 -21.51 4.14 4.42
CA ILE A 45 -20.50 3.43 3.62
C ILE A 45 -20.43 3.96 2.18
N LEU A 46 -21.59 4.19 1.55
CA LEU A 46 -21.63 4.80 0.22
C LEU A 46 -21.04 6.21 0.21
N SER A 47 -21.23 6.98 1.29
CA SER A 47 -20.61 8.29 1.43
C SER A 47 -19.09 8.20 1.60
N ILE A 48 -18.59 7.22 2.36
CA ILE A 48 -17.15 6.95 2.53
C ILE A 48 -16.52 6.61 1.18
N PHE A 49 -17.18 5.80 0.36
CA PHE A 49 -16.72 5.47 -1.00
C PHE A 49 -16.89 6.60 -2.03
N GLY A 50 -17.40 7.78 -1.62
CA GLY A 50 -17.63 8.92 -2.50
C GLY A 50 -18.82 8.77 -3.45
N ASP A 51 -19.68 7.76 -3.29
CA ASP A 51 -20.82 7.47 -4.16
C ASP A 51 -22.14 7.35 -3.38
N LYS A 52 -22.44 8.39 -2.60
CA LYS A 52 -23.57 8.45 -1.65
C LYS A 52 -24.94 8.05 -2.23
N ASN A 53 -25.15 8.24 -3.53
CA ASN A 53 -26.44 7.99 -4.19
C ASN A 53 -26.45 6.73 -5.05
N SER A 54 -25.39 5.91 -5.01
CA SER A 54 -25.32 4.68 -5.78
C SER A 54 -26.48 3.76 -5.48
N GLN A 55 -27.11 3.26 -6.53
CA GLN A 55 -28.12 2.20 -6.46
C GLN A 55 -27.62 0.91 -7.12
N ASP A 56 -26.42 0.94 -7.70
CA ASP A 56 -25.81 -0.16 -8.43
C ASP A 56 -24.67 -0.76 -7.59
N PHE A 57 -25.06 -1.65 -6.67
CA PHE A 57 -24.14 -2.37 -5.80
C PHE A 57 -24.51 -3.85 -5.71
N LEU A 58 -23.49 -4.67 -5.48
CA LEU A 58 -23.62 -6.08 -5.15
C LEU A 58 -23.91 -6.22 -3.65
N THR A 59 -24.66 -7.25 -3.26
CA THR A 59 -24.93 -7.55 -1.85
C THR A 59 -24.21 -8.84 -1.46
N ILE A 60 -23.45 -8.79 -0.36
CA ILE A 60 -22.66 -9.92 0.15
C ILE A 60 -23.31 -10.46 1.43
N ASP A 61 -23.88 -11.66 1.34
CA ASP A 61 -24.43 -12.39 2.48
C ASP A 61 -23.47 -13.48 2.98
N GLY A 62 -23.81 -14.12 4.10
CA GLY A 62 -22.96 -15.15 4.69
C GLY A 62 -22.72 -16.34 3.75
N ASN A 63 -23.72 -16.73 2.95
CA ASN A 63 -23.52 -17.77 1.93
C ASN A 63 -22.50 -17.35 0.88
N LYS A 64 -22.53 -16.08 0.44
CA LYS A 64 -21.57 -15.53 -0.53
C LYS A 64 -20.17 -15.44 0.06
N VAL A 65 -20.03 -15.12 1.35
CA VAL A 65 -18.76 -15.22 2.06
C VAL A 65 -18.25 -16.66 2.02
N ASN A 66 -19.05 -17.63 2.45
CA ASN A 66 -18.61 -19.02 2.46
C ASN A 66 -18.39 -19.63 1.06
N GLU A 67 -19.09 -19.13 0.03
CA GLU A 67 -18.85 -19.52 -1.37
C GLU A 67 -17.40 -19.24 -1.80
N TYR A 68 -16.85 -18.09 -1.39
CA TYR A 68 -15.49 -17.72 -1.72
C TYR A 68 -14.48 -18.22 -0.69
N LEU A 69 -14.77 -18.04 0.60
CA LEU A 69 -13.78 -18.24 1.66
C LEU A 69 -13.75 -19.66 2.24
N ASN A 70 -14.81 -20.46 1.99
CA ASN A 70 -14.95 -21.82 2.53
C ASN A 70 -14.72 -21.90 4.06
N ASP A 71 -15.12 -20.85 4.78
CA ASP A 71 -14.89 -20.64 6.21
C ASP A 71 -16.03 -21.20 7.10
N GLY A 72 -17.10 -21.71 6.48
CA GLY A 72 -18.29 -22.19 7.17
C GLY A 72 -19.29 -21.11 7.55
N THR A 73 -19.08 -19.86 7.12
CA THR A 73 -20.01 -18.76 7.36
C THR A 73 -21.38 -19.03 6.73
N ASP A 74 -22.45 -18.69 7.44
CA ASP A 74 -23.82 -18.79 6.93
C ASP A 74 -24.59 -17.49 7.19
N ASN A 75 -25.83 -17.42 6.74
CA ASN A 75 -26.67 -16.23 6.88
C ASN A 75 -27.10 -15.92 8.34
N SER A 76 -26.64 -16.67 9.34
CA SER A 76 -26.77 -16.30 10.75
C SER A 76 -25.67 -15.33 11.22
N VAL A 77 -24.55 -15.25 10.48
CA VAL A 77 -23.44 -14.32 10.74
C VAL A 77 -23.73 -13.00 10.04
N GLY A 78 -23.59 -11.89 10.78
CA GLY A 78 -23.79 -10.56 10.23
C GLY A 78 -22.60 -10.10 9.38
N ILE A 79 -22.86 -9.69 8.14
CA ILE A 79 -21.84 -9.19 7.19
C ILE A 79 -21.96 -7.67 7.07
N PHE A 80 -20.98 -6.94 7.61
CA PHE A 80 -20.99 -5.48 7.70
C PHE A 80 -19.86 -4.80 6.92
N SER A 81 -18.75 -5.48 6.64
CA SER A 81 -17.69 -4.93 5.79
C SER A 81 -18.11 -4.93 4.32
N SER A 82 -17.60 -3.94 3.59
CA SER A 82 -17.94 -3.63 2.19
C SER A 82 -16.68 -3.26 1.42
N ALA A 83 -16.75 -3.39 0.09
CA ALA A 83 -15.65 -3.06 -0.81
C ALA A 83 -16.12 -2.22 -2.00
N LYS A 84 -15.27 -1.33 -2.49
CA LYS A 84 -15.37 -0.70 -3.80
C LYS A 84 -14.11 -1.02 -4.59
N VAL A 85 -14.27 -1.39 -5.86
CA VAL A 85 -13.15 -1.66 -6.76
C VAL A 85 -13.25 -0.71 -7.93
N THR A 86 -12.17 0.02 -8.20
CA THR A 86 -12.02 0.91 -9.35
C THR A 86 -11.00 0.31 -10.31
N PHE A 87 -11.41 0.08 -11.56
CA PHE A 87 -10.54 -0.50 -12.59
C PHE A 87 -9.81 0.60 -13.36
N HIS A 88 -8.51 0.37 -13.58
CA HIS A 88 -7.60 1.30 -14.23
C HIS A 88 -6.93 0.69 -15.47
N GLU A 89 -6.24 1.55 -16.22
CA GLU A 89 -5.46 1.15 -17.40
C GLU A 89 -4.23 0.33 -17.02
N SER A 90 -3.69 -0.41 -18.00
CA SER A 90 -2.49 -1.24 -17.81
C SER A 90 -1.28 -0.44 -17.30
N GLY A 91 -0.59 -1.00 -16.31
CA GLY A 91 0.59 -0.40 -15.67
C GLY A 91 0.29 0.32 -14.35
N TYR A 92 -0.98 0.35 -13.92
CA TYR A 92 -1.39 0.96 -12.66
C TYR A 92 -1.07 0.11 -11.42
N GLY A 93 -1.09 -1.23 -11.55
CA GLY A 93 -0.83 -2.14 -10.43
C GLY A 93 -2.04 -2.37 -9.51
N VAL A 94 -1.83 -2.94 -8.33
CA VAL A 94 -2.91 -3.22 -7.36
C VAL A 94 -2.67 -2.41 -6.11
N ASN A 95 -3.62 -1.53 -5.78
CA ASN A 95 -3.60 -0.74 -4.55
C ASN A 95 -4.82 -1.10 -3.70
N VAL A 96 -4.63 -1.07 -2.39
CA VAL A 96 -5.68 -1.30 -1.40
C VAL A 96 -5.68 -0.14 -0.44
N TYR A 97 -6.87 0.21 0.05
CA TYR A 97 -7.10 1.23 1.06
C TYR A 97 -8.21 0.77 2.01
N ILE A 98 -7.93 0.63 3.31
CA ILE A 98 -8.95 0.46 4.33
C ILE A 98 -9.35 1.85 4.83
N LEU A 99 -10.52 2.32 4.40
CA LEU A 99 -11.03 3.66 4.69
C LEU A 99 -11.60 3.80 6.12
N THR A 100 -11.79 2.68 6.82
CA THR A 100 -12.21 2.63 8.23
C THR A 100 -11.31 1.65 9.01
N PRO A 101 -10.03 1.97 9.18
CA PRO A 101 -9.01 1.07 9.74
C PRO A 101 -9.33 0.64 11.17
N GLU A 102 -9.98 1.48 11.95
CA GLU A 102 -10.44 1.16 13.31
C GLU A 102 -11.53 0.08 13.35
N ASN A 103 -12.17 -0.19 12.21
CA ASN A 103 -13.27 -1.14 12.06
C ASN A 103 -12.85 -2.45 11.37
N ILE A 104 -11.65 -2.56 10.79
CA ILE A 104 -11.15 -3.81 10.21
C ILE A 104 -10.01 -4.33 11.08
N THR A 105 -10.28 -5.42 11.81
CA THR A 105 -9.45 -5.83 12.96
C THR A 105 -8.49 -6.99 12.68
N LYS A 106 -8.58 -7.63 11.51
CA LYS A 106 -7.74 -8.81 11.18
C LYS A 106 -7.10 -8.75 9.81
N VAL A 107 -7.86 -8.46 8.75
CA VAL A 107 -7.30 -8.44 7.39
C VAL A 107 -6.68 -7.06 7.12
N THR A 108 -5.35 -7.02 6.95
CA THR A 108 -4.63 -5.77 6.66
C THR A 108 -4.65 -5.45 5.16
N GLU A 109 -4.27 -4.23 4.78
CA GLU A 109 -4.23 -3.80 3.37
C GLU A 109 -3.27 -4.66 2.55
N SER A 110 -2.09 -4.95 3.09
CA SER A 110 -1.12 -5.85 2.47
C SER A 110 -1.68 -7.26 2.24
N MET A 111 -2.47 -7.79 3.18
CA MET A 111 -3.13 -9.10 3.02
C MET A 111 -4.19 -9.06 1.92
N TYR A 112 -5.04 -8.03 1.88
CA TYR A 112 -6.00 -7.81 0.79
C TYR A 112 -5.29 -7.70 -0.56
N LYS A 113 -4.17 -6.98 -0.63
CA LYS A 113 -3.39 -6.74 -1.85
C LYS A 113 -2.84 -8.04 -2.39
N ASN A 114 -2.13 -8.80 -1.56
CA ASN A 114 -1.52 -10.05 -2.01
C ASN A 114 -2.59 -11.08 -2.39
N ALA A 115 -3.66 -11.19 -1.59
CA ALA A 115 -4.78 -12.07 -1.89
C ALA A 115 -5.47 -11.69 -3.22
N ALA A 116 -5.69 -10.41 -3.47
CA ALA A 116 -6.23 -9.93 -4.73
C ALA A 116 -5.31 -10.26 -5.91
N ILE A 117 -3.99 -10.06 -5.79
CA ILE A 117 -3.01 -10.42 -6.83
C ILE A 117 -3.04 -11.92 -7.12
N VAL A 118 -3.04 -12.77 -6.09
CA VAL A 118 -3.13 -14.23 -6.25
C VAL A 118 -4.47 -14.65 -6.83
N ALA A 119 -5.55 -13.92 -6.55
CA ALA A 119 -6.83 -14.12 -7.20
C ALA A 119 -6.86 -13.62 -8.67
N GLY A 120 -5.81 -12.94 -9.16
CA GLY A 120 -5.70 -12.47 -10.54
C GLY A 120 -6.08 -11.00 -10.74
N ALA A 121 -6.09 -10.20 -9.67
CA ALA A 121 -6.29 -8.75 -9.77
C ALA A 121 -5.08 -8.08 -10.44
N ASN A 122 -5.38 -7.13 -11.33
CA ASN A 122 -4.40 -6.27 -11.96
C ASN A 122 -5.02 -4.90 -12.25
N ASN A 123 -4.24 -3.82 -12.07
CA ASN A 123 -4.65 -2.45 -12.40
C ASN A 123 -5.97 -2.02 -11.72
N VAL A 124 -6.02 -2.13 -10.39
CA VAL A 124 -7.21 -1.79 -9.59
C VAL A 124 -6.84 -1.01 -8.33
N ASP A 125 -7.75 -0.12 -7.92
CA ASP A 125 -7.86 0.32 -6.53
C ASP A 125 -8.95 -0.50 -5.83
N ILE A 126 -8.68 -0.93 -4.60
CA ILE A 126 -9.62 -1.65 -3.74
C ILE A 126 -9.79 -0.83 -2.46
N GLU A 127 -10.97 -0.25 -2.28
CA GLU A 127 -11.34 0.51 -1.08
C GLU A 127 -12.21 -0.37 -0.17
N ILE A 128 -11.86 -0.49 1.09
CA ILE A 128 -12.51 -1.35 2.09
C ILE A 128 -13.09 -0.48 3.21
N ALA A 129 -14.33 -0.70 3.61
CA ALA A 129 -14.95 0.03 4.71
C ALA A 129 -15.93 -0.83 5.51
N ALA A 130 -16.09 -0.52 6.79
CA ALA A 130 -17.08 -1.10 7.68
C ALA A 130 -17.58 -0.05 8.68
N PRO A 131 -18.88 -0.05 9.04
CA PRO A 131 -19.46 0.93 9.96
C PRO A 131 -19.19 0.61 11.45
N SER A 132 -18.55 -0.52 11.71
CA SER A 132 -18.27 -1.03 13.06
C SER A 132 -17.21 -2.13 12.97
N GLN A 133 -16.53 -2.38 14.09
CA GLN A 133 -15.51 -3.42 14.20
C GLN A 133 -15.97 -4.80 13.70
N VAL A 134 -15.26 -5.28 12.69
CA VAL A 134 -15.37 -6.61 12.09
C VAL A 134 -13.97 -7.10 11.69
N THR A 135 -13.89 -8.34 11.23
CA THR A 135 -12.64 -9.01 10.90
C THR A 135 -12.20 -8.76 9.44
N GLY A 136 -13.13 -8.48 8.52
CA GLY A 136 -12.85 -7.99 7.16
C GLY A 136 -13.32 -8.90 6.02
N GLU A 137 -13.61 -10.17 6.29
CA GLU A 137 -13.94 -11.24 5.34
C GLU A 137 -15.11 -10.89 4.39
N GLY A 138 -16.12 -10.16 4.88
CA GLY A 138 -17.24 -9.71 4.05
C GLY A 138 -16.82 -8.82 2.87
N ALA A 139 -15.87 -7.91 3.09
CA ALA A 139 -15.34 -7.06 2.04
C ALA A 139 -14.47 -7.85 1.07
N LEU A 140 -13.69 -8.81 1.57
CA LEU A 140 -12.87 -9.70 0.75
C LEU A 140 -13.72 -10.52 -0.24
N ALA A 141 -14.79 -11.14 0.26
CA ALA A 141 -15.79 -11.80 -0.59
C ALA A 141 -16.45 -10.82 -1.59
N GLY A 142 -16.63 -9.56 -1.20
CA GLY A 142 -17.09 -8.49 -2.08
C GLY A 142 -16.14 -8.20 -3.24
N VAL A 143 -14.83 -8.14 -2.97
CA VAL A 143 -13.78 -7.98 -3.98
C VAL A 143 -13.84 -9.12 -4.99
N TYR A 144 -13.90 -10.38 -4.54
CA TYR A 144 -13.99 -11.52 -5.44
C TYR A 144 -15.31 -11.55 -6.24
N GLU A 145 -16.44 -11.19 -5.65
CA GLU A 145 -17.68 -11.09 -6.42
C GLU A 145 -17.56 -10.03 -7.52
N ILE A 146 -16.97 -8.87 -7.24
CA ILE A 146 -16.75 -7.82 -8.25
C ILE A 146 -15.86 -8.33 -9.38
N PHE A 147 -14.73 -8.95 -9.05
CA PHE A 147 -13.82 -9.52 -10.05
C PHE A 147 -14.52 -10.59 -10.91
N SER A 148 -15.30 -11.48 -10.30
CA SER A 148 -16.10 -12.51 -10.97
C SER A 148 -17.11 -11.90 -11.96
N LYS A 149 -17.77 -10.79 -11.61
CA LYS A 149 -18.68 -10.07 -12.53
C LYS A 149 -17.97 -9.40 -13.70
N ASN A 150 -16.68 -9.08 -13.57
CA ASN A 150 -15.90 -8.39 -14.61
C ASN A 150 -15.12 -9.33 -15.51
N GLY A 151 -15.28 -10.65 -15.36
CA GLY A 151 -14.61 -11.63 -16.21
C GLY A 151 -13.11 -11.68 -15.98
N LEU A 152 -12.61 -11.10 -14.87
CA LEU A 152 -11.33 -11.52 -14.32
C LEU A 152 -11.49 -13.00 -14.01
N ALA A 153 -10.64 -13.82 -14.62
CA ALA A 153 -10.73 -15.27 -14.58
C ALA A 153 -10.34 -15.75 -13.17
N LEU A 154 -11.24 -15.57 -12.21
CA LEU A 154 -11.12 -16.14 -10.89
C LEU A 154 -11.44 -17.63 -11.03
N ASP A 155 -10.43 -18.43 -11.31
CA ASP A 155 -10.59 -19.85 -11.04
C ASP A 155 -10.83 -20.00 -9.52
N SER A 156 -11.84 -20.79 -9.14
CA SER A 156 -12.22 -20.96 -7.73
C SER A 156 -11.07 -21.50 -6.87
N ASN A 157 -10.08 -22.14 -7.48
CA ASN A 157 -8.90 -22.65 -6.81
C ASN A 157 -7.90 -21.52 -6.49
N SER A 158 -7.72 -20.52 -7.34
CA SER A 158 -6.91 -19.32 -7.07
C SER A 158 -7.47 -18.49 -5.92
N ILE A 159 -8.80 -18.35 -5.81
CA ILE A 159 -9.44 -17.75 -4.63
C ILE A 159 -9.10 -18.55 -3.37
N GLN A 160 -9.25 -19.87 -3.40
CA GLN A 160 -8.91 -20.70 -2.23
C GLN A 160 -7.43 -20.61 -1.83
N ILE A 161 -6.53 -20.45 -2.81
CA ILE A 161 -5.10 -20.25 -2.56
C ILE A 161 -4.86 -18.90 -1.89
N ALA A 162 -5.51 -17.83 -2.37
CA ALA A 162 -5.47 -16.50 -1.76
C ALA A 162 -5.98 -16.52 -0.30
N GLU A 163 -7.06 -17.26 -0.03
CA GLU A 163 -7.59 -17.40 1.34
C GLU A 163 -6.67 -18.16 2.29
N LYS A 164 -6.09 -19.27 1.81
CA LYS A 164 -5.05 -19.98 2.57
C LYS A 164 -3.87 -19.06 2.86
N GLN A 165 -3.52 -18.17 1.92
CA GLN A 165 -2.45 -17.20 2.12
C GLN A 165 -2.75 -16.23 3.25
N ILE A 166 -3.96 -15.66 3.31
CA ILE A 166 -4.40 -14.78 4.41
C ILE A 166 -4.28 -15.51 5.76
N GLN A 167 -4.68 -16.78 5.82
CA GLN A 167 -4.54 -17.59 7.04
C GLN A 167 -3.08 -17.79 7.45
N ILE A 168 -2.18 -17.98 6.47
CA ILE A 168 -0.74 -18.09 6.71
C ILE A 168 -0.16 -16.75 7.18
N GLU A 169 -0.57 -15.63 6.59
CA GLU A 169 -0.18 -14.28 7.00
C GLU A 169 -0.58 -14.01 8.46
N GLN A 170 -1.81 -14.37 8.84
CA GLN A 170 -2.28 -14.28 10.24
C GLN A 170 -1.46 -15.20 11.15
N PHE A 171 -1.25 -16.45 10.74
CA PHE A 171 -0.45 -17.40 11.52
C PHE A 171 0.97 -16.87 11.76
N LEU A 172 1.63 -16.33 10.73
CA LEU A 172 2.94 -15.71 10.85
C LEU A 172 2.91 -14.50 11.78
N SER A 173 1.89 -13.65 11.68
CA SER A 173 1.74 -12.48 12.54
C SER A 173 1.55 -12.85 14.01
N GLU A 174 0.89 -13.97 14.30
CA GLU A 174 0.63 -14.42 15.67
C GLU A 174 1.78 -15.24 16.28
N ASN A 175 2.59 -15.90 15.45
CA ASN A 175 3.57 -16.90 15.89
C ASN A 175 5.03 -16.55 15.57
N THR A 176 5.29 -15.36 15.03
CA THR A 176 6.65 -14.88 14.72
C THR A 176 6.84 -13.45 15.22
N ASN A 177 8.08 -12.96 15.18
CA ASN A 177 8.38 -11.54 15.45
C ASN A 177 8.42 -10.71 14.16
N LEU A 178 7.96 -11.25 13.05
CA LEU A 178 7.90 -10.53 11.79
C LEU A 178 6.76 -9.50 11.86
N ASN A 179 7.04 -8.28 11.43
CA ASN A 179 6.02 -7.26 11.28
C ASN A 179 5.17 -7.51 9.99
N PRO A 180 4.02 -6.83 9.82
CA PRO A 180 3.15 -7.06 8.66
C PRO A 180 3.85 -6.88 7.30
N SER A 181 4.74 -5.91 7.15
CA SER A 181 5.45 -5.68 5.89
C SER A 181 6.48 -6.78 5.59
N GLN A 182 7.17 -7.29 6.60
CA GLN A 182 8.08 -8.45 6.48
C GLN A 182 7.34 -9.72 6.10
N ILE A 183 6.17 -9.98 6.68
CA ILE A 183 5.31 -11.12 6.35
C ILE A 183 4.84 -11.02 4.90
N SER A 184 4.31 -9.85 4.52
CA SER A 184 3.83 -9.59 3.17
C SER A 184 4.94 -9.74 2.13
N ARG A 185 6.12 -9.21 2.42
CA ARG A 185 7.32 -9.38 1.58
C ARG A 185 7.72 -10.85 1.45
N LEU A 186 7.80 -11.60 2.55
CA LEU A 186 8.19 -13.01 2.53
C LEU A 186 7.32 -13.80 1.55
N ILE A 187 6.00 -13.62 1.62
CA ILE A 187 5.05 -14.35 0.77
C ILE A 187 5.10 -13.85 -0.67
N THR A 188 5.18 -12.54 -0.88
CA THR A 188 5.31 -11.95 -2.23
C THR A 188 6.58 -12.44 -2.91
N GLU A 189 7.72 -12.40 -2.22
CA GLU A 189 9.02 -12.86 -2.72
C GLU A 189 8.96 -14.36 -3.03
N PHE A 190 8.35 -15.16 -2.14
CA PHE A 190 8.21 -16.59 -2.34
C PHE A 190 7.37 -16.92 -3.58
N ASN A 191 6.20 -16.29 -3.73
CA ASN A 191 5.33 -16.48 -4.89
C ASN A 191 6.00 -16.03 -6.19
N LEU A 192 6.71 -14.90 -6.18
CA LEU A 192 7.46 -14.43 -7.35
C LEU A 192 8.58 -15.41 -7.76
N ASN A 193 9.34 -15.94 -6.79
CA ASN A 193 10.38 -16.93 -7.07
C ASN A 193 9.80 -18.24 -7.64
N ILE A 194 8.62 -18.66 -7.19
CA ILE A 194 7.90 -19.81 -7.78
C ILE A 194 7.59 -19.56 -9.25
N ILE A 195 7.01 -18.41 -9.60
CA ILE A 195 6.71 -18.07 -11.00
C ILE A 195 7.99 -18.08 -11.84
N ASN A 196 9.06 -17.45 -11.36
CA ASN A 196 10.33 -17.41 -12.09
C ASN A 196 10.90 -18.82 -12.33
N GLN A 197 10.79 -19.72 -11.35
CA GLN A 197 11.22 -21.11 -11.51
C GLN A 197 10.37 -21.88 -12.54
N LEU A 198 9.08 -21.55 -12.66
CA LEU A 198 8.16 -22.14 -13.64
C LEU A 198 8.38 -21.63 -15.08
N GLU A 199 9.12 -20.54 -15.29
CA GLU A 199 9.51 -20.11 -16.64
C GLU A 199 10.51 -21.10 -17.27
N ASP A 200 11.35 -21.72 -16.44
CA ASP A 200 12.39 -22.67 -16.84
C ASP A 200 11.94 -24.15 -16.71
N SER A 201 10.79 -24.42 -16.09
CA SER A 201 10.29 -25.78 -15.78
C SER A 201 8.76 -25.85 -15.77
N GLU A 202 8.17 -26.96 -16.24
CA GLU A 202 6.70 -27.14 -16.20
C GLU A 202 6.14 -27.36 -14.78
N ASP A 203 6.97 -27.74 -13.82
CA ASP A 203 6.57 -28.03 -12.43
C ASP A 203 7.73 -27.72 -11.46
N ILE A 204 7.41 -27.61 -10.16
CA ILE A 204 8.35 -27.35 -9.08
C ILE A 204 8.19 -28.37 -7.95
N SER A 205 9.31 -28.95 -7.50
CA SER A 205 9.28 -29.96 -6.44
C SER A 205 9.18 -29.34 -5.04
N GLU A 206 8.69 -30.11 -4.06
CA GLU A 206 8.66 -29.69 -2.65
C GLU A 206 10.07 -29.35 -2.12
N SER A 207 11.10 -30.07 -2.57
CA SER A 207 12.49 -29.75 -2.22
C SER A 207 12.96 -28.42 -2.80
N ASP A 208 12.57 -28.10 -4.03
CA ASP A 208 12.94 -26.82 -4.66
C ASP A 208 12.22 -25.67 -3.96
N LEU A 209 10.92 -25.84 -3.66
CA LEU A 209 10.14 -24.89 -2.85
C LEU A 209 10.81 -24.64 -1.48
N ARG A 210 11.26 -25.71 -0.81
CA ARG A 210 11.95 -25.59 0.47
C ARG A 210 13.26 -24.82 0.33
N SER A 211 14.07 -25.13 -0.68
CA SER A 211 15.32 -24.39 -0.92
C SER A 211 15.07 -22.91 -1.23
N LEU A 212 14.09 -22.58 -2.08
CA LEU A 212 13.71 -21.19 -2.34
C LEU A 212 13.30 -20.46 -1.07
N LEU A 213 12.48 -21.09 -0.22
CA LEU A 213 12.03 -20.47 1.03
C LEU A 213 13.20 -20.29 2.01
N GLU A 214 14.06 -21.28 2.17
CA GLU A 214 15.25 -21.19 3.04
C GLU A 214 16.22 -20.09 2.58
N ASP A 215 16.40 -19.91 1.27
CA ASP A 215 17.21 -18.82 0.72
C ASP A 215 16.60 -17.44 1.03
N ILE A 216 15.28 -17.28 0.89
CA ILE A 216 14.57 -16.03 1.22
C ILE A 216 14.68 -15.73 2.73
N LEU A 217 14.47 -16.72 3.59
CA LEU A 217 14.58 -16.56 5.04
C LEU A 217 16.01 -16.15 5.44
N SER A 218 17.02 -16.80 4.86
CA SER A 218 18.42 -16.46 5.13
C SER A 218 18.81 -15.08 4.62
N LYS A 219 18.34 -14.69 3.42
CA LYS A 219 18.62 -13.38 2.81
C LYS A 219 18.07 -12.25 3.65
N ASN A 220 16.85 -12.43 4.17
CA ASN A 220 16.13 -11.40 4.92
C ASN A 220 16.35 -11.50 6.45
N ASN A 221 17.15 -12.46 6.92
CA ASN A 221 17.36 -12.75 8.34
C ASN A 221 16.03 -12.97 9.09
N PHE A 222 15.09 -13.67 8.46
CA PHE A 222 13.81 -14.05 9.05
C PHE A 222 13.94 -15.39 9.76
N ASP A 223 13.44 -15.43 11.00
CA ASP A 223 13.39 -16.64 11.81
C ASP A 223 11.92 -17.04 12.02
N ILE A 224 11.54 -18.21 11.49
CA ILE A 224 10.18 -18.75 11.56
C ILE A 224 10.22 -20.23 11.94
N SER A 225 9.12 -20.73 12.50
CA SER A 225 9.03 -22.12 12.93
C SER A 225 8.97 -23.10 11.76
N GLU A 226 9.36 -24.36 11.99
CA GLU A 226 9.20 -25.44 11.01
C GLU A 226 7.72 -25.65 10.61
N GLU A 227 6.78 -25.33 11.50
CA GLU A 227 5.35 -25.34 11.17
C GLU A 227 5.00 -24.26 10.14
N ALA A 228 5.49 -23.03 10.33
CA ALA A 228 5.32 -21.93 9.37
C ALA A 228 5.93 -22.28 8.01
N ILE A 229 7.13 -22.87 8.01
CA ILE A 229 7.80 -23.36 6.80
C ILE A 229 6.89 -24.35 6.07
N ASN A 230 6.38 -25.39 6.75
CA ASN A 230 5.53 -26.37 6.10
C ASN A 230 4.22 -25.78 5.55
N GLN A 231 3.63 -24.79 6.22
CA GLN A 231 2.46 -24.09 5.69
C GLN A 231 2.78 -23.30 4.41
N LEU A 232 3.91 -22.58 4.39
CA LEU A 232 4.38 -21.86 3.20
C LEU A 232 4.69 -22.82 2.05
N ILE A 233 5.34 -23.96 2.30
CA ILE A 233 5.60 -24.97 1.26
C ILE A 233 4.31 -25.55 0.68
N ASN A 234 3.31 -25.83 1.52
CA ASN A 234 1.99 -26.27 1.04
C ASN A 234 1.33 -25.19 0.18
N HIS A 235 1.36 -23.92 0.61
CA HIS A 235 0.88 -22.80 -0.18
C HIS A 235 1.61 -22.68 -1.52
N GLY A 236 2.95 -22.74 -1.52
CA GLY A 236 3.74 -22.65 -2.75
C GLY A 236 3.45 -23.79 -3.72
N SER A 237 3.21 -25.00 -3.21
CA SER A 237 2.81 -26.15 -4.02
C SER A 237 1.43 -25.99 -4.65
N ASP A 238 0.47 -25.38 -3.93
CA ASP A 238 -0.85 -25.08 -4.46
C ASP A 238 -0.79 -23.91 -5.47
N PHE A 239 -0.07 -22.84 -5.12
CA PHE A 239 0.14 -21.66 -5.95
C PHE A 239 0.81 -22.01 -7.28
N ALA A 240 1.90 -22.80 -7.27
CA ALA A 240 2.59 -23.22 -8.48
C ALA A 240 1.69 -23.94 -9.51
N LYS A 241 0.62 -24.61 -9.05
CA LYS A 241 -0.33 -25.32 -9.91
C LYS A 241 -1.46 -24.42 -10.44
N SER A 242 -1.66 -23.26 -9.83
CA SER A 242 -2.75 -22.32 -10.16
C SER A 242 -2.63 -21.74 -11.57
N ASP A 243 -3.69 -21.12 -12.07
CA ASP A 243 -3.63 -20.36 -13.32
C ASP A 243 -2.94 -19.00 -13.08
N SER A 244 -3.09 -18.40 -11.90
CA SER A 244 -2.40 -17.16 -11.51
C SER A 244 -0.87 -17.27 -11.60
N ALA A 245 -0.27 -18.39 -11.16
CA ALA A 245 1.18 -18.58 -11.29
C ALA A 245 1.67 -18.69 -12.75
N LYS A 246 0.76 -18.90 -13.71
CA LYS A 246 1.06 -18.94 -15.15
C LYS A 246 0.68 -17.63 -15.86
N ASP A 247 0.02 -16.72 -15.16
CA ASP A 247 -0.44 -15.45 -15.72
C ASP A 247 0.67 -14.40 -15.62
N GLN A 248 0.98 -13.79 -16.78
CA GLN A 248 2.00 -12.75 -16.86
C GLN A 248 1.60 -11.52 -16.05
N ALA A 249 0.30 -11.19 -15.96
CA ALA A 249 -0.12 -10.03 -15.20
C ALA A 249 0.04 -10.23 -13.68
N THR A 250 -0.15 -11.46 -13.17
CA THR A 250 0.18 -11.80 -11.78
C THR A 250 1.67 -11.61 -11.50
N LYS A 251 2.55 -12.05 -12.41
CA LYS A 251 4.01 -11.82 -12.29
C LYS A 251 4.32 -10.32 -12.19
N GLU A 252 3.81 -9.52 -13.12
CA GLU A 252 4.02 -8.06 -13.13
C GLU A 252 3.49 -7.39 -11.85
N ALA A 253 2.36 -7.83 -11.33
CA ALA A 253 1.80 -7.31 -10.08
C ALA A 253 2.65 -7.69 -8.85
N LEU A 254 3.19 -8.91 -8.80
CA LEU A 254 4.12 -9.33 -7.75
C LEU A 254 5.47 -8.61 -7.85
N GLU A 255 5.99 -8.35 -9.06
CA GLU A 255 7.19 -7.54 -9.26
C GLU A 255 6.98 -6.09 -8.79
N ALA A 256 5.84 -5.49 -9.10
CA ALA A 256 5.48 -4.15 -8.61
C ALA A 256 5.35 -4.12 -7.07
N ALA A 257 4.76 -5.16 -6.48
CA ALA A 257 4.70 -5.30 -5.03
C ALA A 257 6.11 -5.44 -4.43
N MET A 258 6.99 -6.25 -5.02
CA MET A 258 8.38 -6.41 -4.56
C MET A 258 9.19 -5.12 -4.64
N ALA A 259 9.05 -4.36 -5.73
CA ALA A 259 9.71 -3.05 -5.86
C ALA A 259 9.32 -2.10 -4.72
N SER A 260 8.05 -2.13 -4.29
CA SER A 260 7.63 -1.32 -3.13
C SER A 260 8.29 -1.74 -1.82
N TYR A 261 8.69 -3.00 -1.64
CA TYR A 261 9.43 -3.44 -0.45
C TYR A 261 10.92 -3.09 -0.49
N GLU A 262 11.55 -3.08 -1.67
CA GLU A 262 12.96 -2.67 -1.79
C GLU A 262 13.17 -1.21 -1.39
N ASP A 263 12.24 -0.33 -1.77
CA ASP A 263 12.28 1.07 -1.36
C ASP A 263 12.13 1.23 0.17
N LEU A 264 11.37 0.35 0.82
CA LEU A 264 11.23 0.32 2.28
C LEU A 264 12.47 -0.22 3.00
N ASP A 265 13.20 -1.18 2.42
CA ASP A 265 14.46 -1.66 3.00
C ASP A 265 15.49 -0.55 3.15
N ASP A 266 15.58 0.32 2.16
CA ASP A 266 16.52 1.44 2.18
C ASP A 266 16.21 2.42 3.31
N VAL A 267 14.92 2.49 3.69
CA VAL A 267 14.38 3.31 4.78
C VAL A 267 14.62 2.68 6.14
N PHE A 268 14.29 1.40 6.32
CA PHE A 268 14.27 0.76 7.64
C PHE A 268 15.63 0.16 8.06
N ASN A 269 16.45 -0.31 7.11
CA ASN A 269 17.65 -1.07 7.44
C ASN A 269 18.91 -0.21 7.67
N ASN A 270 18.81 1.10 7.46
CA ASN A 270 19.97 2.00 7.51
C ASN A 270 19.79 3.11 8.54
N GLU A 271 20.74 3.24 9.46
CA GLU A 271 20.89 4.47 10.22
C GLU A 271 21.34 5.61 9.30
N VAL A 272 20.69 6.77 9.41
CA VAL A 272 21.05 7.98 8.69
C VAL A 272 21.86 8.88 9.61
N VAL A 273 23.17 8.88 9.41
CA VAL A 273 24.11 9.69 10.21
C VAL A 273 24.09 11.15 9.75
N VAL A 274 23.85 12.05 10.69
CA VAL A 274 23.95 13.51 10.58
C VAL A 274 25.04 14.03 11.54
N ASP A 275 25.31 15.33 11.56
CA ASP A 275 26.46 15.87 12.28
C ASP A 275 26.35 15.72 13.81
N ASN A 276 25.15 15.87 14.37
CA ASN A 276 24.92 15.78 15.82
C ASN A 276 24.41 14.40 16.29
N GLY A 277 24.23 13.43 15.37
CA GLY A 277 23.70 12.12 15.75
C GLY A 277 23.30 11.23 14.58
N SER A 278 22.36 10.33 14.83
CA SER A 278 21.86 9.39 13.83
C SER A 278 20.37 9.14 13.98
N PHE A 279 19.67 9.11 12.86
CA PHE A 279 18.28 8.68 12.76
C PHE A 279 18.21 7.19 12.46
N LYS A 280 17.20 6.54 13.04
CA LYS A 280 16.71 5.25 12.59
C LYS A 280 15.20 5.36 12.37
N ILE A 281 14.73 5.09 11.17
CA ILE A 281 13.29 5.01 10.90
C ILE A 281 12.80 3.65 11.39
N ASN A 282 11.80 3.66 12.26
CA ASN A 282 11.28 2.47 12.92
C ASN A 282 10.01 1.97 12.23
N GLU A 283 9.14 2.90 11.84
CA GLU A 283 7.86 2.62 11.20
C GLU A 283 7.51 3.80 10.29
N VAL A 284 6.89 3.50 9.16
CA VAL A 284 6.23 4.48 8.30
C VAL A 284 4.86 3.90 7.99
N ARG A 285 3.81 4.70 8.16
CA ARG A 285 2.45 4.31 7.79
C ARG A 285 1.63 5.48 7.30
N ILE A 286 0.64 5.24 6.45
CA ILE A 286 -0.37 6.25 6.16
C ILE A 286 -1.53 6.07 7.13
N LEU A 287 -1.93 7.18 7.75
CA LEU A 287 -3.13 7.29 8.55
C LEU A 287 -4.22 7.92 7.70
N ASN A 288 -5.32 7.20 7.45
CA ASN A 288 -6.43 7.74 6.70
C ASN A 288 -7.19 8.83 7.48
N PRO A 289 -7.99 9.70 6.84
CA PRO A 289 -8.83 10.67 7.52
C PRO A 289 -9.66 10.03 8.64
N GLY A 290 -9.49 10.49 9.89
CA GLY A 290 -10.17 9.95 11.07
C GLY A 290 -9.44 8.79 11.76
N GLU A 291 -8.36 8.26 11.19
CA GLU A 291 -7.55 7.21 11.81
C GLU A 291 -6.61 7.79 12.87
N GLY A 292 -6.68 7.25 14.08
CA GLY A 292 -5.80 7.65 15.19
C GLY A 292 -5.86 9.16 15.44
N ALA A 293 -4.70 9.82 15.29
CA ALA A 293 -4.54 11.25 15.47
C ALA A 293 -4.76 12.08 14.18
N ASN A 294 -5.12 11.45 13.06
CA ASN A 294 -5.40 12.17 11.82
C ASN A 294 -6.80 12.78 11.83
N TYR A 295 -6.90 14.04 12.24
CA TYR A 295 -8.16 14.80 12.23
C TYR A 295 -8.42 15.56 10.92
N SER A 296 -7.55 15.39 9.92
CA SER A 296 -7.65 16.01 8.59
C SER A 296 -8.63 15.28 7.68
N ASP A 297 -9.04 15.92 6.59
CA ASP A 297 -9.75 15.28 5.46
C ASP A 297 -8.80 14.65 4.44
N LYS A 298 -7.49 14.79 4.65
CA LYS A 298 -6.43 14.19 3.83
C LYS A 298 -5.73 13.02 4.55
N PRO A 299 -5.22 12.02 3.82
CA PRO A 299 -4.32 11.02 4.39
C PRO A 299 -3.09 11.67 5.03
N LEU A 300 -2.60 11.10 6.13
CA LEU A 300 -1.47 11.62 6.92
C LEU A 300 -0.35 10.59 6.92
N LEU A 301 0.80 10.91 6.33
CA LEU A 301 2.00 10.09 6.44
C LEU A 301 2.57 10.22 7.85
N GLY A 302 2.50 9.15 8.64
CA GLY A 302 3.18 9.02 9.93
C GLY A 302 4.56 8.40 9.77
N ILE A 303 5.56 8.96 10.45
CA ILE A 303 6.92 8.44 10.51
C ILE A 303 7.35 8.35 11.97
N TRP A 304 7.59 7.13 12.46
CA TRP A 304 8.16 6.87 13.79
C TRP A 304 9.66 6.63 13.62
N TYR A 305 10.44 7.30 14.46
CA TYR A 305 11.89 7.23 14.38
C TYR A 305 12.52 7.23 15.77
N SER A 306 13.75 6.74 15.83
CA SER A 306 14.66 6.96 16.95
C SER A 306 15.75 7.91 16.51
N PHE A 307 16.18 8.79 17.42
CA PHE A 307 17.37 9.59 17.24
C PHE A 307 18.36 9.36 18.37
N THR A 308 19.61 9.05 18.02
CA THR A 308 20.72 8.92 18.98
C THR A 308 21.62 10.14 18.85
N LEU A 309 21.71 10.93 19.93
CA LEU A 309 22.55 12.12 20.01
C LEU A 309 24.01 11.73 20.29
N ASN A 310 24.97 12.36 19.61
CA ASN A 310 26.39 12.13 19.84
C ASN A 310 26.82 12.49 21.28
N ASP A 311 27.88 11.84 21.77
CA ASP A 311 28.37 12.00 23.15
C ASP A 311 28.92 13.41 23.46
N ASP A 312 29.36 14.15 22.44
CA ASP A 312 29.99 15.47 22.56
C ASP A 312 29.05 16.64 22.31
N GLU A 313 27.77 16.38 22.06
CA GLU A 313 26.73 17.40 21.83
C GLU A 313 26.11 17.90 23.14
N GLU A 314 25.42 19.04 23.08
CA GLU A 314 24.59 19.52 24.18
C GLU A 314 23.20 18.84 24.15
N PRO A 315 22.51 18.70 25.29
CA PRO A 315 21.16 18.16 25.30
C PRO A 315 20.25 18.89 24.30
N THR A 316 19.57 18.12 23.46
CA THR A 316 18.79 18.65 22.33
C THR A 316 17.36 18.10 22.38
N PRO A 317 16.32 18.93 22.18
CA PRO A 317 14.95 18.46 22.01
C PRO A 317 14.80 17.47 20.84
N VAL A 318 14.04 16.40 21.03
CA VAL A 318 13.81 15.39 19.98
C VAL A 318 12.99 15.92 18.79
N ASP A 319 12.12 16.91 18.96
CA ASP A 319 11.43 17.57 17.84
C ASP A 319 12.37 18.41 16.98
N MET A 320 13.29 19.13 17.62
CA MET A 320 14.26 19.98 16.91
C MET A 320 15.17 19.18 15.98
N VAL A 321 15.60 17.97 16.37
CA VAL A 321 16.48 17.16 15.50
C VAL A 321 15.81 16.86 14.17
N TRP A 322 14.52 16.50 14.17
CA TRP A 322 13.79 16.28 12.93
C TRP A 322 13.70 17.56 12.09
N MET A 323 13.22 18.66 12.70
CA MET A 323 13.01 19.92 12.00
C MET A 323 14.29 20.49 11.38
N ASP A 324 15.42 20.28 12.05
CA ASP A 324 16.72 20.78 11.60
C ASP A 324 17.31 19.90 10.50
N HIS A 325 17.03 18.60 10.46
CA HIS A 325 17.75 17.69 9.56
C HIS A 325 16.90 17.11 8.44
N VAL A 326 15.57 17.09 8.53
CA VAL A 326 14.74 16.33 7.60
C VAL A 326 13.80 17.24 6.82
N GLU A 327 13.78 17.03 5.50
CA GLU A 327 12.84 17.63 4.56
C GLU A 327 12.00 16.51 3.93
N VAL A 328 10.68 16.72 3.84
CA VAL A 328 9.74 15.75 3.29
C VAL A 328 9.07 16.36 2.06
N ILE A 329 9.11 15.66 0.92
CA ILE A 329 8.64 16.19 -0.36
C ILE A 329 7.72 15.17 -1.03
N GLN A 330 6.61 15.65 -1.58
CA GLN A 330 5.73 14.89 -2.49
C GLN A 330 5.62 15.65 -3.81
N ASP A 331 6.59 15.46 -4.70
CA ASP A 331 6.78 16.33 -5.87
C ASP A 331 5.81 15.99 -7.02
N ASN A 332 4.63 16.62 -6.99
CA ASN A 332 3.53 16.39 -7.92
C ASN A 332 3.35 17.52 -8.97
N ASP A 333 4.17 18.59 -8.94
CA ASP A 333 4.13 19.70 -9.90
C ASP A 333 5.47 19.87 -10.64
N PRO A 334 5.49 19.88 -11.98
CA PRO A 334 6.74 20.00 -12.74
C PRO A 334 7.46 21.36 -12.59
N ASN A 335 6.84 22.35 -11.94
CA ASN A 335 7.35 23.71 -11.78
C ASN A 335 7.64 24.09 -10.33
N THR A 336 7.10 23.36 -9.35
CA THR A 336 7.24 23.70 -7.92
C THR A 336 7.51 22.47 -7.09
N ILE A 337 8.53 22.53 -6.23
CA ILE A 337 8.77 21.51 -5.22
C ILE A 337 7.68 21.63 -4.15
N ASN A 338 6.91 20.57 -3.98
CA ASN A 338 5.90 20.47 -2.93
C ASN A 338 6.51 19.84 -1.67
N GLU A 339 7.04 20.69 -0.80
CA GLU A 339 7.48 20.30 0.53
C GLU A 339 6.25 20.09 1.44
N LEU A 340 6.14 18.89 2.02
CA LEU A 340 5.10 18.59 2.98
C LEU A 340 5.46 19.21 4.33
N LEU A 341 4.52 19.97 4.88
CA LEU A 341 4.66 20.54 6.21
C LEU A 341 4.21 19.55 7.27
N MET A 342 4.88 19.60 8.43
CA MET A 342 4.49 18.79 9.57
C MET A 342 3.07 19.15 10.00
N ASP A 343 2.26 18.12 10.22
CA ASP A 343 0.87 18.19 10.65
C ASP A 343 0.70 17.43 11.99
N ALA A 344 -0.50 16.95 12.31
CA ALA A 344 -0.80 16.22 13.53
C ALA A 344 0.22 15.10 13.80
N CYS A 345 0.72 15.04 15.04
CA CYS A 345 1.55 13.92 15.48
C CYS A 345 0.72 12.64 15.36
N PRO A 346 1.23 11.59 14.69
CA PRO A 346 0.42 10.44 14.29
C PRO A 346 0.12 9.48 15.45
N ASP A 347 0.68 9.74 16.64
CA ASP A 347 0.61 8.88 17.80
C ASP A 347 0.57 9.72 19.09
N GLU A 348 -0.47 9.48 19.90
CA GLU A 348 -0.72 10.23 21.13
C GLU A 348 0.35 9.98 22.21
N GLU A 349 1.07 8.86 22.15
CA GLU A 349 2.16 8.56 23.09
C GLU A 349 3.26 9.63 23.07
N PHE A 350 3.46 10.26 21.90
CA PHE A 350 4.51 11.26 21.72
C PHE A 350 4.07 12.72 21.93
N TYR A 351 2.79 12.96 22.27
CA TYR A 351 2.28 14.32 22.49
C TYR A 351 2.96 15.05 23.65
N GLU A 352 3.31 14.32 24.71
CA GLU A 352 3.98 14.91 25.88
C GLU A 352 5.51 14.79 25.80
N SER A 353 6.04 13.94 24.92
CA SER A 353 7.48 13.70 24.78
C SER A 353 8.15 14.51 23.67
N TYR A 354 7.39 15.26 22.86
CA TYR A 354 7.91 16.04 21.72
C TYR A 354 9.09 16.96 22.07
N ALA A 355 9.08 17.60 23.25
CA ALA A 355 10.13 18.53 23.69
C ALA A 355 11.13 17.89 24.67
N VAL A 356 11.12 16.56 24.80
CA VAL A 356 12.04 15.86 25.69
C VAL A 356 13.47 16.03 25.20
N GLN A 357 14.34 16.35 26.14
CA GLN A 357 15.77 16.55 25.88
C GLN A 357 16.47 15.20 25.78
N ILE A 358 17.06 14.93 24.62
CA ILE A 358 17.98 13.82 24.42
C ILE A 358 19.29 14.20 25.09
N LYS A 359 19.79 13.35 25.98
CA LYS A 359 21.09 13.54 26.62
C LYS A 359 22.21 13.10 25.66
N PRO A 360 23.45 13.58 25.85
CA PRO A 360 24.58 13.12 25.05
C PRO A 360 24.74 11.60 25.17
N GLY A 361 24.90 10.92 24.02
CA GLY A 361 24.92 9.45 23.90
C GLY A 361 23.57 8.76 24.10
N GLY A 362 22.49 9.52 24.34
CA GLY A 362 21.15 9.00 24.57
C GLY A 362 20.38 8.80 23.26
N THR A 363 19.46 7.84 23.28
CA THR A 363 18.48 7.62 22.22
C THR A 363 17.08 8.01 22.71
N ALA A 364 16.33 8.73 21.90
CA ALA A 364 14.91 9.01 22.12
C ALA A 364 14.09 8.59 20.90
N GLU A 365 12.86 8.15 21.15
CA GLU A 365 11.88 7.81 20.12
C GLU A 365 10.87 8.94 19.97
N ASN A 366 10.38 9.16 18.75
CA ASN A 366 9.37 10.16 18.45
C ASN A 366 8.63 9.81 17.15
N ALA A 367 7.53 10.51 16.88
CA ALA A 367 6.76 10.38 15.65
C ALA A 367 6.38 11.75 15.07
N VAL A 368 6.34 11.84 13.74
CA VAL A 368 5.95 13.06 13.01
C VAL A 368 4.95 12.72 11.90
N GLY A 369 4.01 13.62 11.66
CA GLY A 369 2.95 13.45 10.66
C GLY A 369 3.04 14.49 9.56
N PHE A 370 2.69 14.12 8.32
CA PHE A 370 2.65 15.00 7.16
C PHE A 370 1.38 14.76 6.35
N ALA A 371 0.53 15.78 6.19
CA ALA A 371 -0.66 15.63 5.36
C ALA A 371 -0.24 15.45 3.90
N LEU A 372 -0.71 14.36 3.28
CA LEU A 372 -0.45 14.02 1.90
C LEU A 372 -1.39 14.77 0.95
N ASP A 373 -0.95 14.97 -0.28
CA ASP A 373 -1.85 15.34 -1.37
C ASP A 373 -2.69 14.16 -1.86
N GLU A 374 -3.78 14.46 -2.56
CA GLU A 374 -4.72 13.47 -3.09
C GLU A 374 -4.05 12.46 -4.06
N ASP A 375 -2.94 12.86 -4.68
CA ASP A 375 -2.15 11.98 -5.55
C ASP A 375 -1.20 11.08 -4.74
N LEU A 376 -1.72 9.93 -4.31
CA LEU A 376 -0.95 8.90 -3.62
C LEU A 376 -0.05 8.07 -4.56
N SER A 377 -0.05 8.35 -5.87
CA SER A 377 0.86 7.69 -6.81
C SER A 377 2.26 8.32 -6.82
N THR A 378 2.36 9.59 -6.39
CA THR A 378 3.63 10.30 -6.28
C THR A 378 4.41 9.83 -5.04
N PRO A 379 5.64 9.30 -5.20
CA PRO A 379 6.46 8.88 -4.06
C PRO A 379 6.85 10.04 -3.13
N ILE A 380 7.09 9.71 -1.87
CA ILE A 380 7.61 10.67 -0.89
C ILE A 380 9.13 10.61 -0.86
N GLN A 381 9.79 11.75 -0.95
CA GLN A 381 11.23 11.87 -0.74
C GLN A 381 11.48 12.33 0.70
N LEU A 382 12.25 11.56 1.47
CA LEU A 382 12.80 11.98 2.76
C LEU A 382 14.26 12.38 2.56
N LYS A 383 14.55 13.68 2.63
CA LYS A 383 15.89 14.23 2.49
C LYS A 383 16.46 14.56 3.86
N PHE A 384 17.51 13.83 4.23
CA PHE A 384 18.27 14.05 5.45
C PHE A 384 19.48 14.90 5.15
N TYR A 385 19.65 15.98 5.89
CA TYR A 385 20.76 16.91 5.77
C TYR A 385 21.73 16.69 6.92
N LYS A 386 23.04 16.74 6.62
CA LYS A 386 24.10 16.56 7.62
C LYS A 386 24.03 17.60 8.73
N ASN A 387 23.71 18.84 8.36
CA ASN A 387 23.63 19.99 9.24
C ASN A 387 22.21 20.55 9.13
N ASN A 388 21.93 21.62 9.86
CA ASN A 388 20.65 22.32 9.75
C ASN A 388 20.28 22.58 8.28
N ARG A 389 19.14 22.07 7.82
CA ARG A 389 18.67 22.09 6.44
C ARG A 389 18.43 23.51 5.91
N TYR A 390 18.27 24.49 6.80
CA TYR A 390 18.17 25.90 6.45
C TYR A 390 19.54 26.58 6.30
N ASP A 391 20.66 25.92 6.63
CA ASP A 391 22.01 26.42 6.31
C ASP A 391 22.27 26.24 4.81
N PRO A 392 22.58 27.33 4.07
CA PRO A 392 22.88 27.25 2.63
C PRO A 392 24.09 26.37 2.29
N ASN A 393 24.93 26.00 3.25
CA ASN A 393 26.06 25.11 3.07
C ASN A 393 25.78 23.67 3.52
N SER A 394 24.57 23.39 4.04
CA SER A 394 24.20 22.04 4.46
C SER A 394 24.23 21.10 3.26
N LYS A 395 24.69 19.88 3.51
CA LYS A 395 24.80 18.83 2.49
C LYS A 395 23.80 17.74 2.78
N LEU A 396 23.22 17.19 1.73
CA LEU A 396 22.43 15.97 1.81
C LEU A 396 23.30 14.83 2.36
N ALA A 397 22.85 14.23 3.45
CA ALA A 397 23.41 13.03 4.05
C ALA A 397 22.87 11.78 3.35
N LYS A 398 21.54 11.70 3.20
CA LYS A 398 20.83 10.63 2.50
C LYS A 398 19.50 11.14 1.97
N GLU A 399 19.05 10.56 0.86
CA GLU A 399 17.68 10.69 0.39
C GLU A 399 17.07 9.28 0.36
N LEU A 400 15.88 9.15 0.93
CA LEU A 400 15.08 7.93 0.90
C LEU A 400 13.83 8.20 0.06
N ILE A 401 13.42 7.21 -0.72
CA ILE A 401 12.19 7.27 -1.52
C ILE A 401 11.21 6.28 -0.90
N LEU A 402 10.00 6.76 -0.65
CA LEU A 402 8.91 6.01 -0.06
C LEU A 402 7.77 5.92 -1.07
N ASN A 403 7.54 4.73 -1.61
CA ASN A 403 6.35 4.48 -2.42
C ASN A 403 5.15 4.27 -1.51
N ILE A 404 4.16 5.17 -1.60
CA ILE A 404 3.00 5.20 -0.72
C ILE A 404 2.16 3.91 -0.82
N SER A 405 2.11 3.29 -2.00
CA SER A 405 1.36 2.06 -2.28
C SER A 405 1.77 0.81 -1.48
N GLY A 406 2.85 0.88 -0.69
CA GLY A 406 3.35 -0.20 0.17
C GLY A 406 3.36 0.15 1.66
N LEU A 407 2.85 1.32 2.05
CA LEU A 407 2.99 1.87 3.41
C LEU A 407 1.78 1.65 4.33
N ASN A 408 0.71 1.00 3.86
CA ASN A 408 -0.52 0.86 4.63
C ASN A 408 -0.73 -0.54 5.23
#